data_AF-A0A4P6FUQ0-F1
#
_entry.id   AF-A0A4P6FUQ0-F1
#
_cell.length_a   1.000
_cell.length_b   1.000
_cell.length_c   1.000
_cell.angle_alpha   90.00
_cell.angle_beta   90.00
_cell.angle_gamma   90.00
#
_symmetry.space_group_name_H-M   'P 1'
#
loop_
_entity.id
_entity.type
_entity.pdbx_description
1 polymer ?
#
loop_
_entity_poly.entity_id
_entity_poly.type
_entity_poly.pdbx_seq_one_letter_code
_entity_poly.pdbx_strand_id
1 'polypeptide(L)'
;MLFDKIDEWVGGTLFIPPIIKLCQVTRQSQFAVSRLFWFITALDGFYHADTLFSSILWGGMSVIMMITAARRADSPTASFRFFRMLSLVFLALDLIAAGVTGKWAGVEFWLLVLIAEYAATIRTVPPADVSKRTAVQARAGR
;
A
#
# COMPACT_ATOMS: atom_id res chain seq x y z
N MET A 1 -3.58 -19.24 10.89
CA MET A 1 -5.00 -19.66 10.92
C MET A 1 -5.97 -18.52 11.21
N LEU A 2 -5.65 -17.53 12.06
CA LEU A 2 -6.45 -16.30 12.22
C LEU A 2 -5.86 -15.11 11.43
N PHE A 3 -4.54 -14.89 11.55
CA PHE A 3 -3.82 -13.86 10.80
C PHE A 3 -3.94 -14.03 9.27
N ASP A 4 -4.16 -15.25 8.76
CA ASP A 4 -4.43 -15.50 7.33
C ASP A 4 -5.76 -14.87 6.92
N LYS A 5 -6.80 -15.14 7.71
CA LYS A 5 -8.15 -14.67 7.44
C LYS A 5 -8.25 -13.16 7.58
N ILE A 6 -7.57 -12.58 8.58
CA ILE A 6 -7.52 -11.13 8.75
C ILE A 6 -6.82 -10.50 7.55
N ASP A 7 -5.63 -11.00 7.19
CA ASP A 7 -4.86 -10.46 6.09
C ASP A 7 -5.58 -10.56 4.73
N GLU A 8 -6.21 -11.71 4.47
CA GLU A 8 -7.01 -11.95 3.27
C GLU A 8 -8.25 -11.06 3.24
N TRP A 9 -8.95 -10.91 4.38
CA TRP A 9 -10.13 -10.06 4.46
C TRP A 9 -9.78 -8.57 4.29
N VAL A 10 -8.74 -8.10 4.98
CA VAL A 10 -8.27 -6.71 4.89
C VAL A 10 -7.78 -6.40 3.49
N GLY A 11 -6.94 -7.27 2.92
CA GLY A 11 -6.47 -7.15 1.55
C GLY A 11 -7.64 -7.16 0.56
N GLY A 12 -8.48 -8.19 0.59
CA GLY A 12 -9.57 -8.39 -0.36
C GLY A 12 -10.68 -7.34 -0.28
N THR A 13 -10.93 -6.77 0.90
CA THR A 13 -12.05 -5.82 1.10
C THR A 13 -11.58 -4.37 1.01
N LEU A 14 -10.46 -4.03 1.65
CA LEU A 14 -10.08 -2.63 1.90
C LEU A 14 -9.04 -2.11 0.91
N PHE A 15 -8.00 -2.90 0.60
CA PHE A 15 -6.83 -2.41 -0.15
C PHE A 15 -6.78 -2.87 -1.60
N ILE A 16 -7.01 -4.15 -1.89
CA ILE A 16 -6.83 -4.71 -3.24
C ILE A 16 -7.80 -4.09 -4.26
N PRO A 17 -9.13 -3.95 -3.98
CA PRO A 17 -10.05 -3.35 -4.95
C PRO A 17 -9.66 -1.92 -5.39
N PRO A 18 -9.36 -0.96 -4.49
CA PRO A 18 -8.94 0.37 -4.91
C PRO A 18 -7.57 0.36 -5.61
N ILE A 19 -6.64 -0.50 -5.19
CA ILE A 19 -5.33 -0.64 -5.86
C ILE A 19 -5.51 -1.13 -7.31
N ILE A 20 -6.34 -2.15 -7.54
CA ILE A 20 -6.65 -2.64 -8.89
C ILE A 20 -7.27 -1.52 -9.73
N LYS A 21 -8.21 -0.77 -9.16
CA LYS A 21 -8.82 0.38 -9.86
C LYS A 21 -7.79 1.45 -10.20
N LEU A 22 -6.87 1.75 -9.30
CA LEU A 22 -5.77 2.68 -9.54
C LEU A 22 -4.88 2.18 -10.69
N CYS A 23 -4.48 0.90 -10.67
CA CYS A 23 -3.70 0.29 -11.75
C CYS A 23 -4.43 0.41 -13.10
N GLN A 24 -5.73 0.16 -13.13
CA GLN A 24 -6.54 0.26 -14.35
C GLN A 24 -6.66 1.70 -14.88
N VAL A 25 -6.86 2.68 -14.00
CA VAL A 25 -6.99 4.11 -14.37
C VAL A 25 -5.67 4.65 -14.89
N THR A 26 -4.58 4.35 -14.19
CA THR A 26 -3.23 4.84 -14.52
C THR A 26 -2.53 4.02 -15.60
N ARG A 27 -3.09 2.85 -15.95
CA ARG A 27 -2.48 1.83 -16.82
C ARG A 27 -1.08 1.39 -16.36
N GLN A 28 -0.82 1.47 -15.06
CA GLN A 28 0.43 1.05 -14.44
C GLN A 28 0.33 -0.40 -13.94
N SER A 29 1.46 -1.09 -13.86
CA SER A 29 1.51 -2.39 -13.19
C SER A 29 1.35 -2.23 -11.68
N GLN A 30 0.91 -3.29 -11.02
CA GLN A 30 0.85 -3.36 -9.57
C GLN A 30 2.23 -3.18 -8.91
N PHE A 31 3.30 -3.56 -9.59
CA PHE A 31 4.68 -3.37 -9.11
C PHE A 31 5.10 -1.91 -9.19
N ALA A 32 4.68 -1.19 -10.24
CA ALA A 32 4.91 0.23 -10.37
C ALA A 32 4.14 1.01 -9.29
N VAL A 33 2.89 0.63 -9.03
CA VAL A 33 2.09 1.18 -7.92
C VAL A 33 2.76 0.90 -6.57
N SER A 34 3.20 -0.34 -6.31
CA SER A 34 3.89 -0.69 -5.07
C SER A 34 5.14 0.19 -4.85
N ARG A 35 5.99 0.37 -5.87
CA ARG A 35 7.18 1.21 -5.78
C ARG A 35 6.88 2.68 -5.58
N LEU A 36 5.86 3.19 -6.28
CA LEU A 36 5.41 4.57 -6.14
C LEU A 36 4.96 4.86 -4.70
N PHE A 37 4.14 3.98 -4.11
CA PHE A 37 3.69 4.16 -2.73
C PHE A 37 4.84 4.02 -1.74
N TRP A 38 5.77 3.08 -1.93
CA TRP A 38 6.98 3.01 -1.12
C TRP A 38 7.86 4.27 -1.24
N PHE A 39 7.93 4.88 -2.42
CA PHE A 39 8.61 6.16 -2.61
C PHE A 39 7.91 7.30 -1.85
N ILE A 40 6.59 7.40 -1.95
CA ILE A 40 5.80 8.41 -1.22
C ILE A 40 5.96 8.20 0.30
N THR A 41 5.91 6.96 0.79
CA THR A 41 6.18 6.63 2.19
C THR A 41 7.58 7.07 2.62
N ALA A 42 8.59 6.87 1.79
CA ALA A 42 9.95 7.32 2.10
C ALA A 42 10.04 8.85 2.18
N LEU A 43 9.34 9.57 1.30
CA LEU A 43 9.25 11.03 1.35
C LEU A 43 8.50 11.52 2.58
N ASP A 44 7.42 10.85 2.97
CA ASP A 44 6.65 11.17 4.17
C ASP A 44 7.49 10.96 5.44
N GLY A 45 8.22 9.85 5.52
CA GLY A 45 9.20 9.61 6.59
C GLY A 45 10.34 10.64 6.58
N PHE A 46 10.73 11.14 5.41
CA PHE A 46 11.74 12.19 5.30
C PHE A 46 11.21 13.57 5.74
N TYR A 47 9.94 13.87 5.43
CA TYR A 47 9.28 15.10 5.84
C TYR A 47 9.14 15.19 7.38
N HIS A 48 8.85 14.07 8.04
CA HIS A 48 8.73 13.97 9.50
C HIS A 48 10.06 13.64 10.22
N ALA A 49 11.19 13.71 9.52
CA ALA A 49 12.49 13.35 10.11
C ALA A 49 13.03 14.48 11.00
N ASP A 50 12.87 14.35 12.31
CA ASP A 50 13.30 15.35 13.29
C ASP A 50 14.79 15.29 13.68
N THR A 51 15.48 14.20 13.34
CA THR A 51 16.90 14.00 13.68
C THR A 51 17.77 13.89 12.43
N LEU A 52 19.04 14.31 12.52
CA LEU A 52 20.00 14.17 11.41
C LEU A 52 20.10 12.72 10.91
N PHE A 53 20.11 11.76 11.83
CA PHE A 53 20.13 10.33 11.47
C PHE A 53 18.87 9.93 10.68
N SER A 54 17.68 10.29 11.15
CA SER A 54 16.44 10.02 10.41
C SER A 54 16.39 10.72 9.06
N SER A 55 16.91 11.95 8.95
CA SER A 55 16.94 12.69 7.69
C SER A 55 17.85 12.00 6.67
N ILE A 56 19.03 11.54 7.10
CA ILE A 56 19.95 10.78 6.22
C ILE A 56 19.31 9.45 5.80
N LEU A 57 18.71 8.72 6.75
CA LEU A 57 18.08 7.42 6.49
C LEU A 57 16.92 7.54 5.50
N TRP A 58 15.94 8.39 5.80
CA TRP A 58 14.74 8.55 4.97
C TRP A 58 15.02 9.31 3.67
N GLY A 59 15.96 10.25 3.67
CA GLY A 59 16.43 10.91 2.45
C GLY A 59 17.12 9.93 1.51
N GLY A 60 18.02 9.09 2.04
CA GLY A 60 18.67 8.02 1.28
C GLY A 60 17.65 7.00 0.74
N MET A 61 16.71 6.56 1.57
CA MET A 61 15.63 5.67 1.15
C MET A 61 14.77 6.29 0.04
N SER A 62 14.44 7.59 0.14
CA SER A 62 13.68 8.32 -0.88
C SER A 62 14.40 8.33 -2.23
N VAL A 63 15.72 8.56 -2.25
CA VAL A 63 16.51 8.54 -3.49
C VAL A 63 16.54 7.13 -4.09
N ILE A 64 16.76 6.09 -3.28
CA ILE A 64 16.76 4.70 -3.74
C ILE A 64 15.38 4.32 -4.31
N MET A 65 14.32 4.68 -3.61
CA MET A 65 12.95 4.41 -4.03
C MET A 65 12.59 5.17 -5.31
N MET A 66 13.02 6.43 -5.45
CA MET A 66 12.87 7.20 -6.68
C MET A 66 13.55 6.52 -7.87
N ILE A 67 14.81 6.09 -7.71
CA ILE A 67 15.57 5.42 -8.77
C ILE A 67 14.91 4.10 -9.16
N THR A 68 14.47 3.30 -8.18
CA THR A 68 13.83 2.00 -8.44
C THR A 68 12.44 2.17 -9.06
N ALA A 69 11.67 3.16 -8.63
CA ALA A 69 10.39 3.52 -9.24
C ALA A 69 10.56 3.99 -10.69
N ALA A 70 11.61 4.78 -10.99
CA ALA A 70 11.86 5.28 -12.34
C ALA A 70 12.44 4.23 -13.30
N ARG A 71 13.37 3.37 -12.83
CA ARG A 71 14.14 2.47 -13.70
C ARG A 71 13.63 1.04 -13.74
N ARG A 72 12.90 0.60 -12.71
CA ARG A 72 12.51 -0.80 -12.52
C ARG A 72 11.05 -0.93 -12.10
N ALA A 73 10.20 0.00 -12.55
CA ALA A 73 8.79 0.10 -12.23
C ALA A 73 8.07 -1.26 -12.30
N ASP A 74 8.31 -2.06 -13.35
CA ASP A 74 7.59 -3.31 -13.61
C ASP A 74 8.29 -4.58 -13.12
N SER A 75 9.43 -4.47 -12.45
CA SER A 75 10.11 -5.67 -11.94
C SER A 75 9.35 -6.30 -10.77
N PRO A 76 9.30 -7.64 -10.65
CA PRO A 76 8.58 -8.29 -9.56
C PRO A 76 9.06 -7.79 -8.19
N THR A 77 8.11 -7.46 -7.32
CA THR A 77 8.37 -7.07 -5.92
C THR A 77 7.85 -8.16 -5.01
N ALA A 78 8.63 -8.54 -3.99
CA ALA A 78 8.17 -9.44 -2.95
C ALA A 78 7.49 -8.62 -1.85
N SER A 79 6.33 -9.08 -1.38
CA SER A 79 5.71 -8.58 -0.15
C SER A 79 6.09 -9.49 1.01
N PHE A 80 6.29 -8.91 2.19
CA PHE A 80 6.56 -9.66 3.41
C PHE A 80 5.35 -9.63 4.33
N ARG A 81 4.70 -10.77 4.47
CA ARG A 81 3.45 -10.89 5.21
C ARG A 81 3.55 -10.44 6.68
N PHE A 82 4.63 -10.81 7.38
CA PHE A 82 4.83 -10.40 8.75
C PHE A 82 4.87 -8.87 8.87
N PHE A 83 5.59 -8.22 7.94
CA PHE A 83 5.66 -6.77 7.87
C PHE A 83 4.29 -6.15 7.62
N ARG A 84 3.50 -6.69 6.69
CA ARG A 84 2.13 -6.21 6.43
C ARG A 84 1.22 -6.31 7.65
N MET A 85 1.27 -7.42 8.39
CA MET A 85 0.51 -7.57 9.64
C MET A 85 0.97 -6.59 10.70
N LEU A 86 2.28 -6.36 10.81
CA LEU A 86 2.85 -5.38 11.73
C LEU A 86 2.39 -3.95 11.38
N SER A 87 2.41 -3.59 10.10
CA SER A 87 1.89 -2.32 9.60
C SER A 87 0.39 -2.14 9.87
N LEU A 88 -0.41 -3.20 9.80
CA LEU A 88 -1.82 -3.15 10.18
C LEU A 88 -2.01 -2.87 11.67
N VAL A 89 -1.19 -3.48 12.52
CA VAL A 89 -1.22 -3.21 13.97
C VAL A 89 -0.85 -1.76 14.25
N PHE A 90 0.22 -1.25 13.63
CA PHE A 90 0.60 0.15 13.81
C PHE A 90 -0.45 1.13 13.27
N LEU A 91 -1.04 0.86 12.11
CA LEU A 91 -2.16 1.66 11.61
C LEU A 91 -3.33 1.67 12.60
N ALA A 92 -3.68 0.51 13.18
CA ALA A 92 -4.76 0.43 14.16
C ALA A 92 -4.45 1.23 15.44
N LEU A 93 -3.21 1.16 15.92
CA LEU A 93 -2.75 1.93 17.09
C LEU A 93 -2.79 3.44 16.80
N ASP A 94 -2.31 3.86 15.64
CA ASP A 94 -2.30 5.28 15.26
C ASP A 94 -3.73 5.81 15.04
N LEU A 95 -4.64 5.00 14.51
CA LEU A 95 -6.06 5.38 14.41
C LEU A 95 -6.71 5.54 15.79
N ILE A 96 -6.41 4.66 16.75
CA ILE A 96 -6.90 4.78 18.13
C ILE A 96 -6.31 6.04 18.78
N ALA A 97 -5.00 6.24 18.65
CA ALA A 97 -4.32 7.41 19.18
C ALA A 97 -4.85 8.71 18.57
N ALA A 98 -5.08 8.74 17.25
CA ALA A 98 -5.68 9.87 16.56
C ALA A 98 -7.12 10.14 17.01
N GLY A 99 -7.92 9.11 17.23
CA GLY A 99 -9.28 9.24 17.76
C GLY A 99 -9.31 9.81 19.18
N VAL A 100 -8.33 9.46 20.03
CA VAL A 100 -8.24 9.93 21.42
C VAL A 100 -7.63 11.34 21.51
N THR A 101 -6.61 11.63 20.70
CA THR A 101 -5.82 12.88 20.80
C THR A 101 -6.23 13.95 19.78
N GLY A 102 -7.02 13.60 18.77
CA GLY A 102 -7.38 14.46 17.63
C GLY A 102 -6.24 14.69 16.63
N LYS A 103 -5.05 14.11 16.85
CA LYS A 103 -3.88 14.27 15.97
C LYS A 103 -3.82 13.14 14.96
N TRP A 104 -4.03 13.46 13.70
CA TRP A 104 -4.05 12.47 12.60
C TRP A 104 -2.70 12.28 11.92
N ALA A 105 -1.71 13.14 12.22
CA ALA A 105 -0.38 13.05 11.64
C ALA A 105 0.27 11.70 11.95
N GLY A 106 0.79 11.04 10.91
CA GLY A 106 1.41 9.71 10.98
C GLY A 106 0.50 8.54 10.59
N VAL A 107 -0.83 8.72 10.57
CA VAL A 107 -1.76 7.65 10.10
C VAL A 107 -1.54 7.39 8.61
N GLU A 108 -1.27 8.44 7.84
CA GLU A 108 -0.97 8.40 6.41
C GLU A 108 0.22 7.51 6.11
N PHE A 109 1.25 7.50 6.96
CA PHE A 109 2.47 6.71 6.75
C PHE A 109 2.14 5.22 6.63
N TRP A 110 1.42 4.67 7.61
CA TRP A 110 1.08 3.25 7.60
C TRP A 110 0.04 2.89 6.56
N LEU A 111 -0.87 3.82 6.24
CA LEU A 111 -1.81 3.63 5.15
C LEU A 111 -1.07 3.47 3.82
N LEU A 112 -0.08 4.33 3.54
CA LEU A 112 0.75 4.28 2.34
C LEU A 112 1.59 2.99 2.29
N VAL A 113 2.20 2.59 3.42
CA VAL A 113 2.93 1.32 3.54
C VAL A 113 2.04 0.13 3.18
N LEU A 114 0.82 0.09 3.72
CA LEU A 114 -0.12 -1.00 3.46
C LEU A 114 -0.56 -1.04 2.01
N ILE A 115 -0.81 0.11 1.39
CA ILE A 115 -1.09 0.16 -0.05
C ILE A 115 0.09 -0.42 -0.85
N ALA A 116 1.33 -0.04 -0.51
CA ALA A 116 2.53 -0.51 -1.19
C ALA A 116 2.71 -2.04 -1.07
N GLU A 117 2.52 -2.58 0.14
CA GLU A 117 2.63 -4.00 0.42
C GLU A 117 1.50 -4.81 -0.22
N TYR A 118 0.24 -4.37 -0.10
CA TYR A 118 -0.88 -5.06 -0.73
C TYR A 118 -0.80 -5.01 -2.25
N ALA A 119 -0.28 -3.93 -2.85
CA ALA A 119 -0.03 -3.88 -4.29
C ALA A 119 0.96 -4.96 -4.75
N ALA A 120 2.02 -5.22 -3.97
CA ALA A 120 2.98 -6.28 -4.25
C ALA A 120 2.41 -7.71 -4.09
N THR A 121 1.26 -7.88 -3.43
CA THR A 121 0.58 -9.20 -3.35
C THR A 121 -0.22 -9.56 -4.60
N ILE A 122 -0.59 -8.57 -5.41
CA ILE A 122 -1.44 -8.77 -6.58
C ILE A 122 -0.65 -9.52 -7.66
N ARG A 123 -1.13 -10.72 -8.02
CA ARG A 123 -0.49 -11.53 -9.07
C ARG A 123 -0.89 -11.11 -10.47
N THR A 124 -2.17 -10.77 -10.66
CA THR A 124 -2.72 -10.36 -11.94
C THR A 124 -3.71 -9.23 -11.74
N VAL A 125 -3.62 -8.20 -12.57
CA VAL A 125 -4.61 -7.12 -12.61
C VAL A 125 -5.66 -7.52 -13.65
N PRO A 126 -6.93 -7.76 -13.25
CA PRO A 126 -7.95 -8.17 -14.22
C PRO A 126 -8.21 -7.04 -15.23
N PRO A 127 -8.49 -7.37 -16.50
CA PRO A 127 -8.84 -6.37 -17.50
C PRO A 127 -10.16 -5.66 -17.11
N ALA A 128 -10.24 -4.36 -17.39
CA ALA A 128 -11.34 -3.50 -16.94
C ALA A 128 -12.73 -4.00 -17.36
N ASP A 129 -12.83 -4.65 -18.53
CA ASP A 129 -14.08 -5.18 -19.06
C ASP A 129 -14.57 -6.45 -18.35
N VAL A 130 -13.66 -7.26 -17.79
CA VAL A 130 -14.01 -8.45 -17.00
C VAL A 130 -14.47 -8.02 -15.60
N SER A 131 -13.85 -6.99 -15.02
CA SER A 131 -14.30 -6.42 -13.73
C SER A 131 -15.76 -5.96 -13.77
N LYS A 132 -16.19 -5.32 -14.87
CA LYS A 132 -17.60 -4.95 -15.08
C LYS A 132 -18.53 -6.17 -15.14
N ARG A 133 -18.13 -7.24 -15.83
CA ARG A 133 -18.93 -8.47 -15.93
C ARG A 133 -19.07 -9.19 -14.59
N THR A 134 -18.00 -9.28 -13.81
CA THR A 134 -18.05 -9.88 -12.45
C THR A 134 -18.88 -9.04 -11.48
N ALA A 135 -18.77 -7.71 -11.55
CA ALA A 135 -19.59 -6.80 -10.73
C ALA A 135 -21.09 -6.87 -11.09
N VAL A 136 -21.43 -7.05 -12.36
CA VAL A 136 -22.82 -7.26 -12.82
C VAL A 136 -23.33 -8.63 -12.36
N GLN A 137 -22.54 -9.70 -12.45
CA GLN A 137 -22.93 -11.02 -11.94
C GLN A 137 -23.14 -11.04 -10.42
N ALA A 138 -22.28 -10.36 -9.65
CA ALA A 138 -22.44 -10.26 -8.19
C ALA A 138 -23.69 -9.47 -7.76
N ARG A 139 -24.19 -8.56 -8.61
CA ARG A 139 -25.46 -7.84 -8.41
C ARG A 139 -26.69 -8.63 -8.86
N ALA A 140 -26.54 -9.52 -9.84
CA ALA A 140 -27.63 -10.33 -10.36
C ALA A 140 -27.92 -11.60 -9.53
N GLY A 141 -27.03 -11.95 -8.59
CA GLY A 141 -27.19 -13.07 -7.66
C GLY A 141 -27.66 -12.68 -6.25
N ARG A 142 -28.14 -11.45 -6.05
CA ARG A 142 -28.90 -11.01 -4.86
C ARG A 142 -30.33 -10.72 -5.26
#